data_AF-A0A945M0X7-F1
#
_entry.id   AF-A0A945M0X7-F1
#
_cell.length_a   1.000
_cell.length_b   1.000
_cell.length_c   1.000
_cell.angle_alpha   90.00
_cell.angle_beta   90.00
_cell.angle_gamma   90.00
#
_symmetry.space_group_name_H-M   'P 1'
#
loop_
_entity.id
_entity.type
_entity.pdbx_description
1 polymer ?
#
loop_
_entity_poly.entity_id
_entity_poly.type
_entity_poly.pdbx_seq_one_letter_code
_entity_poly.pdbx_strand_id
1 'polypeptide(L)'
;INDLDAHRGALNFCNRFRYDMRQYLKTLGDNASIQDVMEVYSSGQYSMSAKGGLERFGAGPLDIHPRDDIPPCLEFPNHLGRIAFKEDVERAMDKYNVDVIIYPSWTNPPALLSRAYTDYKGDNSQVIAPATGLPAATVPMGFSHGNLPAGLQFLARAFQEELLFSAAYAYEQKTKHRKAPKIFSEIQRENIIMKVSK
;
A
#
# COMPACT_ATOMS: atom_id res chain seq x y z
N ILE A 1 6.15 -6.40 19.26
CA ILE A 1 4.74 -6.85 19.10
C ILE A 1 4.78 -8.35 19.36
N ASN A 2 4.23 -8.82 20.49
CA ASN A 2 4.43 -10.21 20.94
C ASN A 2 3.80 -11.23 19.99
N ASP A 3 2.62 -10.93 19.45
CA ASP A 3 1.86 -11.85 18.58
C ASP A 3 1.93 -11.46 17.09
N LEU A 4 3.06 -10.87 16.66
CA LEU A 4 3.22 -10.36 15.30
C LEU A 4 2.99 -11.44 14.23
N ASP A 5 3.53 -12.64 14.40
CA ASP A 5 3.36 -13.72 13.42
C ASP A 5 1.93 -14.25 13.36
N ALA A 6 1.21 -14.24 14.50
CA ALA A 6 -0.20 -14.57 14.53
C ALA A 6 -1.03 -13.54 13.75
N HIS A 7 -0.77 -12.23 13.96
CA HIS A 7 -1.42 -11.15 13.21
C HIS A 7 -1.11 -11.21 11.71
N ARG A 8 0.12 -11.57 11.33
CA ARG A 8 0.53 -11.73 9.93
C ARG A 8 -0.12 -12.95 9.27
N GLY A 9 -0.36 -14.01 10.03
CA GLY A 9 -1.03 -15.23 9.56
C GLY A 9 -2.56 -15.13 9.56
N ALA A 10 -3.13 -14.15 10.27
CA ALA A 10 -4.57 -13.95 10.32
C ALA A 10 -5.12 -13.51 8.95
N LEU A 11 -6.22 -14.14 8.52
CA LEU A 11 -6.95 -13.77 7.30
C LEU A 11 -7.76 -12.48 7.52
N ASN A 12 -7.07 -11.35 7.68
CA ASN A 12 -7.67 -10.02 7.86
C ASN A 12 -8.04 -9.35 6.52
N PHE A 13 -8.38 -10.15 5.52
CA PHE A 13 -8.61 -9.75 4.13
C PHE A 13 -9.94 -10.31 3.63
N CYS A 14 -10.66 -9.52 2.83
CA CYS A 14 -11.84 -9.97 2.11
C CYS A 14 -11.71 -9.72 0.62
N ASN A 15 -12.30 -10.63 -0.17
CA ASN A 15 -12.34 -10.49 -1.61
C ASN A 15 -13.52 -9.61 -2.09
N ARG A 16 -13.40 -8.31 -1.89
CA ARG A 16 -14.44 -7.33 -2.25
C ARG A 16 -14.25 -6.64 -3.61
N PHE A 17 -13.15 -6.92 -4.31
CA PHE A 17 -12.75 -6.23 -5.53
C PHE A 17 -13.85 -6.22 -6.61
N ARG A 18 -14.44 -7.37 -6.93
CA ARG A 18 -15.48 -7.47 -7.96
C ARG A 18 -16.73 -6.65 -7.60
N TYR A 19 -17.17 -6.73 -6.34
CA TYR A 19 -18.27 -5.91 -5.83
C TYR A 19 -17.95 -4.41 -5.88
N ASP A 20 -16.79 -3.98 -5.39
CA ASP A 20 -16.44 -2.55 -5.35
C ASP A 20 -16.33 -1.97 -6.76
N MET A 21 -15.72 -2.72 -7.68
CA MET A 21 -15.64 -2.34 -9.08
C MET A 21 -17.03 -2.29 -9.72
N ARG A 22 -17.94 -3.22 -9.39
CA ARG A 22 -19.34 -3.16 -9.83
C ARG A 22 -20.03 -1.89 -9.36
N GLN A 23 -19.85 -1.51 -8.10
CA GLN A 23 -20.43 -0.26 -7.58
C GLN A 23 -19.84 0.96 -8.27
N TYR A 24 -18.51 1.00 -8.46
CA TYR A 24 -17.85 2.09 -9.19
C TYR A 24 -18.35 2.19 -10.64
N LEU A 25 -18.41 1.08 -11.38
CA LEU A 25 -18.86 1.07 -12.78
C LEU A 25 -20.31 1.53 -12.92
N LYS A 26 -21.20 1.20 -11.97
CA LYS A 26 -22.57 1.74 -11.93
C LYS A 26 -22.58 3.27 -11.86
N THR A 27 -21.63 3.90 -11.15
CA THR A 27 -21.55 5.38 -11.08
C THR A 27 -21.20 6.05 -12.40
N LEU A 28 -20.60 5.31 -13.33
CA LEU A 28 -20.26 5.81 -14.66
C LEU A 28 -21.44 5.74 -15.67
N GLY A 29 -22.49 4.97 -15.36
CA GLY A 29 -23.65 4.79 -16.23
C GLY A 29 -23.26 4.25 -17.61
N ASP A 30 -23.78 4.88 -18.66
CA ASP A 30 -23.54 4.50 -20.06
C ASP A 30 -22.07 4.70 -20.52
N ASN A 31 -21.26 5.44 -19.76
CA ASN A 31 -19.83 5.59 -20.04
C ASN A 31 -19.00 4.36 -19.60
N ALA A 32 -19.57 3.45 -18.81
CA ALA A 32 -18.89 2.22 -18.43
C ALA A 32 -18.83 1.26 -19.62
N SER A 33 -17.62 1.01 -20.14
CA SER A 33 -17.40 0.06 -21.23
C SER A 33 -17.58 -1.41 -20.83
N ILE A 34 -17.62 -1.70 -19.53
CA ILE A 34 -17.88 -3.00 -18.92
C ILE A 34 -18.75 -2.80 -17.69
N GLN A 35 -19.51 -3.82 -17.30
CA GLN A 35 -20.39 -3.79 -16.14
C GLN A 35 -19.86 -4.68 -15.00
N ASP A 36 -19.02 -5.65 -15.34
CA ASP A 36 -18.28 -6.54 -14.45
C ASP A 36 -16.82 -6.65 -14.92
N VAL A 37 -15.89 -6.61 -13.97
CA VAL A 37 -14.45 -6.83 -14.24
C VAL A 37 -14.15 -8.19 -14.86
N MET A 38 -15.01 -9.19 -14.65
CA MET A 38 -14.85 -10.50 -15.26
C MET A 38 -15.15 -10.53 -16.76
N GLU A 39 -15.77 -9.49 -17.33
CA GLU A 39 -15.88 -9.34 -18.79
C GLU A 39 -14.51 -9.18 -19.45
N VAL A 40 -13.58 -8.47 -18.79
CA VAL A 40 -12.18 -8.35 -19.23
C VAL A 40 -11.51 -9.71 -19.24
N TYR A 41 -11.75 -10.52 -18.20
CA TYR A 41 -11.22 -11.88 -18.10
C TYR A 41 -11.79 -12.80 -19.20
N SER A 42 -13.11 -12.80 -19.40
CA SER A 42 -13.76 -13.65 -20.40
C SER A 42 -13.42 -13.24 -21.85
N SER A 43 -13.22 -11.95 -22.11
CA SER A 43 -12.85 -11.45 -23.44
C SER A 43 -11.35 -11.61 -23.76
N GLY A 44 -10.51 -11.92 -22.76
CA GLY A 44 -9.06 -12.00 -22.94
C GLY A 44 -8.36 -10.64 -23.05
N GLN A 45 -9.05 -9.54 -22.74
CA GLN A 45 -8.51 -8.17 -22.85
C GLN A 45 -7.64 -7.77 -21.64
N TYR A 46 -6.76 -8.67 -21.19
CA TYR A 46 -5.85 -8.45 -20.07
C TYR A 46 -4.42 -8.87 -20.41
N SER A 47 -3.43 -8.30 -19.73
CA SER A 47 -2.04 -8.78 -19.81
C SER A 47 -1.87 -10.08 -19.02
N MET A 48 -1.00 -11.00 -19.45
CA MET A 48 -0.76 -12.26 -18.73
C MET A 48 -0.42 -12.07 -17.24
N SER A 49 0.23 -10.97 -16.88
CA SER A 49 0.51 -10.60 -15.48
C SER A 49 -0.73 -10.32 -14.65
N ALA A 50 -1.83 -9.85 -15.26
CA ALA A 50 -3.08 -9.53 -14.58
C ALA A 50 -3.99 -10.77 -14.41
N LYS A 51 -3.73 -11.86 -15.15
CA LYS A 51 -4.60 -13.06 -15.19
C LYS A 51 -4.91 -13.60 -13.80
N GLY A 52 -3.88 -13.94 -13.03
CA GLY A 52 -4.04 -14.52 -11.70
C GLY A 52 -4.68 -13.55 -10.70
N GLY A 53 -4.45 -12.25 -10.87
CA GLY A 53 -5.13 -11.22 -10.09
C GLY A 53 -6.63 -11.17 -10.39
N LEU A 54 -7.02 -11.18 -11.67
CA LEU A 54 -8.43 -11.23 -12.07
C LEU A 54 -9.11 -12.52 -11.63
N GLU A 55 -8.46 -13.68 -11.77
CA GLU A 55 -9.00 -14.96 -11.28
C GLU A 55 -9.23 -14.92 -9.76
N ARG A 56 -8.24 -14.45 -9.00
CA ARG A 56 -8.32 -14.41 -7.53
C ARG A 56 -9.31 -13.37 -7.06
N PHE A 57 -9.18 -12.12 -7.49
CA PHE A 57 -9.96 -11.01 -6.95
C PHE A 57 -11.35 -10.88 -7.62
N GLY A 58 -11.50 -11.44 -8.82
CA GLY A 58 -12.77 -11.52 -9.52
C GLY A 58 -13.67 -12.68 -9.07
N ALA A 59 -13.15 -13.64 -8.31
CA ALA A 59 -13.94 -14.75 -7.76
C ALA A 59 -14.96 -14.31 -6.69
N GLY A 60 -14.88 -13.08 -6.17
CA GLY A 60 -15.84 -12.55 -5.21
C GLY A 60 -17.25 -12.36 -5.78
N PRO A 61 -18.26 -12.17 -4.92
CA PRO A 61 -19.62 -11.91 -5.37
C PRO A 61 -19.72 -10.55 -6.10
N LEU A 62 -20.61 -10.46 -7.09
CA LEU A 62 -20.79 -9.24 -7.89
C LEU A 62 -21.71 -8.22 -7.22
N ASP A 63 -22.86 -8.67 -6.70
CA ASP A 63 -23.93 -7.81 -6.19
C ASP A 63 -24.30 -8.10 -4.73
N ILE A 64 -23.53 -8.93 -4.02
CA ILE A 64 -23.69 -9.13 -2.57
C ILE A 64 -22.82 -8.09 -1.86
N HIS A 65 -23.44 -7.26 -1.02
CA HIS A 65 -22.71 -6.28 -0.23
C HIS A 65 -21.72 -7.01 0.71
N PRO A 66 -20.46 -6.55 0.87
CA PRO A 66 -19.46 -7.26 1.67
C PRO A 66 -19.90 -7.61 3.10
N ARG A 67 -20.69 -6.75 3.74
CA ARG A 67 -21.26 -7.00 5.08
C ARG A 67 -22.32 -8.10 5.14
N ASP A 68 -22.92 -8.45 4.00
CA ASP A 68 -23.96 -9.47 3.88
C ASP A 68 -23.39 -10.80 3.34
N ASP A 69 -22.08 -10.85 3.07
CA ASP A 69 -21.38 -12.07 2.64
C ASP A 69 -21.27 -13.09 3.80
N ILE A 70 -20.92 -14.34 3.49
CA ILE A 70 -20.82 -15.43 4.48
C ILE A 70 -19.42 -16.07 4.40
N PRO A 71 -18.55 -15.85 5.41
CA PRO A 71 -18.71 -14.94 6.55
C PRO A 71 -18.71 -13.45 6.13
N PRO A 72 -19.29 -12.55 6.94
CA PRO A 72 -19.37 -11.14 6.59
C PRO A 72 -17.98 -10.54 6.48
N CYS A 73 -17.74 -9.82 5.40
CA CYS A 73 -16.57 -8.98 5.28
C CYS A 73 -16.76 -7.69 6.07
N LEU A 74 -16.15 -7.65 7.26
CA LEU A 74 -16.16 -6.48 8.12
C LEU A 74 -15.13 -5.45 7.66
N GLU A 75 -15.53 -4.19 7.60
CA GLU A 75 -14.66 -3.05 7.28
C GLU A 75 -14.01 -2.50 8.55
N PHE A 76 -12.99 -1.65 8.41
CA PHE A 76 -12.58 -0.79 9.51
C PHE A 76 -13.71 0.23 9.80
N PRO A 77 -14.08 0.49 11.07
CA PRO A 77 -13.41 0.09 12.32
C PRO A 77 -13.93 -1.20 12.96
N ASN A 78 -14.77 -1.99 12.28
CA ASN A 78 -15.44 -3.16 12.86
C ASN A 78 -14.69 -4.49 12.66
N HIS A 79 -13.58 -4.48 11.95
CA HIS A 79 -12.81 -5.69 11.68
C HIS A 79 -11.97 -6.10 12.91
N LEU A 80 -12.47 -7.02 13.72
CA LEU A 80 -11.88 -7.44 15.01
C LEU A 80 -10.38 -7.78 14.93
N GLY A 81 -9.95 -8.55 13.92
CA GLY A 81 -8.53 -8.90 13.77
C GLY A 81 -7.61 -7.70 13.46
N ARG A 82 -8.11 -6.69 12.73
CA ARG A 82 -7.37 -5.45 12.43
C ARG A 82 -7.34 -4.53 13.65
N ILE A 83 -8.43 -4.47 14.42
CA ILE A 83 -8.50 -3.76 15.70
C ILE A 83 -7.48 -4.36 16.68
N ALA A 84 -7.52 -5.68 16.89
CA ALA A 84 -6.58 -6.37 17.77
C ALA A 84 -5.12 -6.13 17.35
N PHE A 85 -4.84 -6.16 16.04
CA PHE A 85 -3.49 -5.88 15.56
C PHE A 85 -3.07 -4.43 15.84
N LYS A 86 -3.95 -3.46 15.61
CA LYS A 86 -3.69 -2.05 15.92
C LYS A 86 -3.40 -1.87 17.42
N GLU A 87 -4.24 -2.44 18.28
CA GLU A 87 -4.09 -2.34 19.74
C GLU A 87 -2.77 -2.96 20.21
N ASP A 88 -2.35 -4.09 19.66
CA ASP A 88 -1.07 -4.72 20.02
C ASP A 88 0.15 -3.94 19.53
N VAL A 89 0.01 -3.23 18.41
CA VAL A 89 1.04 -2.30 17.92
C VAL A 89 1.15 -1.10 18.86
N GLU A 90 0.04 -0.45 19.18
CA GLU A 90 0.00 0.71 20.09
C GLU A 90 0.49 0.33 21.50
N ARG A 91 0.06 -0.82 22.03
CA ARG A 91 0.54 -1.38 23.31
C ARG A 91 2.05 -1.63 23.30
N ALA A 92 2.60 -2.10 22.18
CA ALA A 92 4.05 -2.25 22.04
C ALA A 92 4.74 -0.87 22.05
N MET A 93 4.19 0.13 21.36
CA MET A 93 4.73 1.49 21.39
C MET A 93 4.75 2.06 22.80
N ASP A 94 3.68 1.87 23.57
CA ASP A 94 3.57 2.32 24.97
C ASP A 94 4.56 1.58 25.86
N LYS A 95 4.64 0.25 25.76
CA LYS A 95 5.57 -0.58 26.54
C LYS A 95 7.02 -0.15 26.38
N TYR A 96 7.42 0.23 25.17
CA TYR A 96 8.79 0.65 24.86
C TYR A 96 8.97 2.17 24.90
N ASN A 97 7.92 2.92 25.24
CA ASN A 97 7.91 4.39 25.27
C ASN A 97 8.48 5.00 23.98
N VAL A 98 7.92 4.61 22.83
CA VAL A 98 8.28 5.12 21.51
C VAL A 98 7.12 5.85 20.84
N ASP A 99 7.47 6.87 20.09
CA ASP A 99 6.53 7.72 19.33
C ASP A 99 6.28 7.21 17.91
N VAL A 100 7.29 6.56 17.33
CA VAL A 100 7.28 6.09 15.94
C VAL A 100 7.97 4.72 15.87
N ILE A 101 7.39 3.81 15.10
CA ILE A 101 8.02 2.54 14.72
C ILE A 101 8.65 2.71 13.34
N ILE A 102 9.85 2.17 13.15
CA ILE A 102 10.59 2.26 11.88
C ILE A 102 10.99 0.85 11.42
N TYR A 103 10.76 0.54 10.14
CA TYR A 103 11.15 -0.73 9.52
C TYR A 103 11.39 -0.57 8.01
N PRO A 104 12.17 -1.44 7.35
CA PRO A 104 12.37 -1.37 5.90
C PRO A 104 11.03 -1.42 5.16
N SER A 105 10.84 -0.53 4.18
CA SER A 105 9.62 -0.54 3.36
C SER A 105 9.51 -1.78 2.48
N TRP A 106 10.64 -2.43 2.19
CA TRP A 106 10.70 -3.68 1.46
C TRP A 106 12.02 -4.40 1.79
N THR A 107 12.01 -5.73 1.90
CA THR A 107 13.17 -6.53 2.34
C THR A 107 13.90 -7.30 1.22
N ASN A 108 13.39 -7.22 -0.02
CA ASN A 108 14.02 -7.70 -1.25
C ASN A 108 14.43 -6.54 -2.20
N PRO A 109 15.49 -6.69 -3.01
CA PRO A 109 15.79 -5.72 -4.06
C PRO A 109 14.70 -5.71 -5.15
N PRO A 110 14.58 -4.62 -5.93
CA PRO A 110 13.74 -4.59 -7.13
C PRO A 110 14.08 -5.74 -8.07
N ALA A 111 13.06 -6.44 -8.58
CA ALA A 111 13.23 -7.52 -9.53
C ALA A 111 13.64 -6.99 -10.92
N LEU A 112 14.49 -7.74 -11.62
CA LEU A 112 14.79 -7.48 -13.02
C LEU A 112 13.55 -7.77 -13.87
N LEU A 113 13.22 -6.89 -14.81
CA LEU A 113 12.05 -7.07 -15.70
C LEU A 113 12.09 -8.40 -16.47
N SER A 114 13.27 -8.82 -16.93
CA SER A 114 13.47 -10.08 -17.66
C SER A 114 13.21 -11.32 -16.82
N ARG A 115 13.20 -11.19 -15.49
CA ARG A 115 13.02 -12.27 -14.52
C ARG A 115 11.95 -11.92 -13.49
N ALA A 116 11.03 -11.00 -13.82
CA ALA A 116 10.08 -10.48 -12.84
C ALA A 116 9.24 -11.60 -12.20
N TYR A 117 8.85 -12.63 -12.95
CA TYR A 117 8.08 -13.76 -12.41
C TYR A 117 8.84 -14.60 -11.38
N THR A 118 10.17 -14.71 -11.49
CA THR A 118 10.99 -15.57 -10.61
C THR A 118 11.70 -14.78 -9.51
N ASP A 119 12.08 -13.54 -9.80
CA ASP A 119 12.87 -12.70 -8.91
C ASP A 119 12.01 -11.76 -8.05
N TYR A 120 10.75 -11.52 -8.43
CA TYR A 120 9.84 -10.72 -7.61
C TYR A 120 9.49 -11.48 -6.34
N LYS A 121 9.98 -10.96 -5.20
CA LYS A 121 9.82 -11.55 -3.89
C LYS A 121 9.20 -10.54 -2.94
N GLY A 122 8.02 -10.86 -2.43
CA GLY A 122 7.32 -10.06 -1.42
C GLY A 122 6.18 -9.20 -1.99
N ASP A 123 5.73 -8.28 -1.16
CA ASP A 123 4.61 -7.35 -1.40
C ASP A 123 5.00 -5.96 -0.87
N ASN A 124 4.52 -4.88 -1.51
CA ASN A 124 4.75 -3.48 -1.10
C ASN A 124 3.89 -3.10 0.09
N SER A 125 2.93 -3.95 0.44
CA SER A 125 2.11 -3.82 1.63
C SER A 125 2.85 -4.37 2.85
N GLN A 126 3.77 -3.58 3.41
CA GLN A 126 4.34 -3.88 4.72
C GLN A 126 3.22 -4.16 5.72
N VAL A 127 3.21 -5.34 6.31
CA VAL A 127 2.03 -5.96 6.93
C VAL A 127 1.36 -5.08 8.01
N ILE A 128 2.11 -4.22 8.69
CA ILE A 128 1.62 -3.45 9.84
C ILE A 128 0.70 -2.30 9.39
N ALA A 129 1.16 -1.37 8.56
CA ALA A 129 0.41 -0.13 8.30
C ALA A 129 -0.96 -0.37 7.62
N PRO A 130 -1.06 -1.12 6.50
CA PRO A 130 -2.34 -1.37 5.85
C PRO A 130 -3.29 -2.19 6.74
N ALA A 131 -2.79 -3.17 7.50
CA ALA A 131 -3.64 -4.01 8.33
C ALA A 131 -4.17 -3.26 9.56
N THR A 132 -3.35 -2.43 10.20
CA THR A 132 -3.73 -1.67 11.41
C THR A 132 -4.48 -0.37 11.09
N GLY A 133 -4.33 0.17 9.88
CA GLY A 133 -4.86 1.48 9.51
C GLY A 133 -4.10 2.65 10.14
N LEU A 134 -2.93 2.39 10.74
CA LEU A 134 -2.06 3.42 11.30
C LEU A 134 -1.32 4.18 10.18
N PRO A 135 -1.12 5.50 10.31
CA PRO A 135 -0.46 6.30 9.30
C PRO A 135 1.02 5.91 9.18
N ALA A 136 1.50 5.81 7.94
CA ALA A 136 2.89 5.50 7.65
C ALA A 136 3.43 6.31 6.46
N ALA A 137 4.72 6.61 6.50
CA ALA A 137 5.44 7.34 5.46
C ALA A 137 6.76 6.64 5.13
N THR A 138 7.09 6.52 3.85
CA THR A 138 8.34 5.92 3.39
C THR A 138 9.30 6.99 2.88
N VAL A 139 10.54 6.97 3.37
CA VAL A 139 11.63 7.84 2.92
C VAL A 139 12.85 7.03 2.46
N PRO A 140 13.71 7.55 1.58
CA PRO A 140 14.90 6.81 1.12
C PRO A 140 15.90 6.54 2.25
N MET A 141 16.34 5.29 2.40
CA MET A 141 17.44 4.90 3.31
C MET A 141 18.76 4.59 2.60
N GLY A 142 18.84 4.90 1.31
CA GLY A 142 20.04 4.71 0.51
C GLY A 142 19.84 3.65 -0.55
N PHE A 143 20.89 2.86 -0.80
CA PHE A 143 20.96 1.93 -1.91
C PHE A 143 21.47 0.57 -1.44
N SER A 144 20.77 -0.49 -1.82
CA SER A 144 21.25 -1.87 -1.74
C SER A 144 21.98 -2.24 -3.04
N HIS A 145 22.86 -3.24 -2.99
CA HIS A 145 23.57 -3.75 -4.18
C HIS A 145 24.26 -2.65 -5.01
N GLY A 146 24.72 -1.59 -4.33
CA GLY A 146 25.41 -0.44 -4.92
C GLY A 146 24.52 0.62 -5.56
N ASN A 147 23.43 0.25 -6.23
CA ASN A 147 22.62 1.20 -7.01
C ASN A 147 21.09 1.01 -6.94
N LEU A 148 20.59 0.03 -6.18
CA LEU A 148 19.15 -0.24 -6.09
C LEU A 148 18.55 0.51 -4.89
N PRO A 149 17.64 1.48 -5.10
CA PRO A 149 17.07 2.26 -4.00
C PRO A 149 16.40 1.37 -2.94
N ALA A 150 16.59 1.72 -1.67
CA ALA A 150 15.89 1.10 -0.53
C ALA A 150 15.12 2.18 0.25
N GLY A 151 13.93 1.80 0.72
CA GLY A 151 13.03 2.67 1.49
C GLY A 151 12.94 2.24 2.95
N LEU A 152 12.72 3.21 3.82
CA LEU A 152 12.49 3.03 5.26
C LEU A 152 11.12 3.63 5.60
N GLN A 153 10.25 2.82 6.18
CA GLN A 153 8.90 3.20 6.56
C GLN A 153 8.87 3.60 8.03
N PHE A 154 8.29 4.78 8.27
CA PHE A 154 7.96 5.32 9.59
C PHE A 154 6.47 5.09 9.80
N LEU A 155 6.06 4.67 10.99
CA LEU A 155 4.67 4.42 11.37
C LEU A 155 4.38 5.10 12.70
N ALA A 156 3.34 5.93 12.74
CA ALA A 156 2.90 6.66 13.92
C ALA A 156 1.53 6.16 14.40
N ARG A 157 1.05 6.67 15.54
CA ARG A 157 -0.30 6.37 16.02
C ARG A 157 -1.36 7.03 15.13
N ALA A 158 -2.61 6.59 15.25
CA ALA A 158 -3.72 7.16 14.50
C ALA A 158 -3.79 8.68 14.69
N PHE A 159 -3.97 9.41 13.59
CA PHE A 159 -4.10 10.87 13.56
C PHE A 159 -2.86 11.65 14.01
N GLN A 160 -1.68 11.03 13.98
CA GLN A 160 -0.40 11.68 14.30
C GLN A 160 0.46 11.96 13.05
N GLU A 161 -0.16 12.34 11.93
CA GLU A 161 0.53 12.64 10.68
C GLU A 161 1.53 13.78 10.82
N GLU A 162 1.27 14.79 11.67
CA GLU A 162 2.21 15.88 11.93
C GLU A 162 3.53 15.35 12.51
N LEU A 163 3.47 14.47 13.50
CA LEU A 163 4.63 13.82 14.11
C LEU A 163 5.34 12.91 13.11
N LEU A 164 4.57 12.12 12.36
CA LEU A 164 5.09 11.24 11.31
C LEU A 164 5.91 12.01 10.27
N PHE A 165 5.35 13.10 9.72
CA PHE A 165 6.04 13.93 8.75
C PHE A 165 7.24 14.64 9.36
N SER A 166 7.13 15.12 10.60
CA SER A 166 8.25 15.76 11.30
C SER A 166 9.43 14.79 11.48
N ALA A 167 9.16 13.56 11.91
CA ALA A 167 10.18 12.52 12.08
C ALA A 167 10.81 12.10 10.74
N ALA A 168 9.99 11.86 9.73
CA ALA A 168 10.45 11.49 8.38
C ALA A 168 11.28 12.61 7.75
N TYR A 169 10.87 13.87 7.90
CA TYR A 169 11.60 15.04 7.42
C TYR A 169 12.95 15.19 8.12
N ALA A 170 12.99 15.08 9.45
CA ALA A 170 14.24 15.15 10.21
C ALA A 170 15.24 14.06 9.75
N TYR A 171 14.76 12.84 9.52
CA TYR A 171 15.57 11.76 8.97
C TYR A 171 16.08 12.09 7.55
N GLU A 172 15.21 12.55 6.66
CA GLU A 172 15.57 12.90 5.29
C GLU A 172 16.65 14.01 5.27
N GLN A 173 16.45 15.08 6.02
CA GLN A 173 17.38 16.22 6.05
C GLN A 173 18.74 15.87 6.65
N LYS A 174 18.77 14.97 7.65
CA LYS A 174 20.01 14.53 8.29
C LYS A 174 20.81 13.57 7.40
N THR A 175 20.13 12.73 6.62
CA THR A 175 20.79 11.64 5.88
C THR A 175 21.04 11.97 4.41
N LYS A 176 20.12 12.71 3.77
CA LYS A 176 20.18 13.09 2.35
C LYS A 176 20.50 11.89 1.43
N HIS A 177 19.93 10.72 1.75
CA HIS A 177 20.21 9.47 1.02
C HIS A 177 19.76 9.49 -0.44
N ARG A 178 18.75 10.30 -0.77
CA ARG A 178 18.22 10.40 -2.13
C ARG A 178 19.29 10.93 -3.09
N LYS A 179 19.51 10.21 -4.20
CA LYS A 179 20.30 10.69 -5.36
C LYS A 179 19.42 10.71 -6.60
N ALA A 180 19.60 11.71 -7.45
CA ALA A 180 18.89 11.76 -8.74
C ALA A 180 19.32 10.59 -9.63
N PRO A 181 18.38 9.90 -10.33
CA PRO A 181 18.76 8.88 -11.29
C PRO A 181 19.45 9.49 -12.51
N LYS A 182 20.54 8.88 -12.99
CA LYS A 182 21.39 9.44 -14.06
C LYS A 182 20.71 9.59 -15.42
N ILE A 183 19.64 8.84 -15.67
CA ILE A 183 18.97 8.78 -16.97
C ILE A 183 17.94 9.89 -17.18
N PHE A 184 17.63 10.67 -16.13
CA PHE A 184 16.71 11.79 -16.22
C PHE A 184 17.50 13.09 -16.09
N SER A 185 17.47 13.90 -17.15
CA SER A 185 18.05 15.24 -17.13
C SER A 185 17.25 16.17 -16.22
N GLU A 186 17.90 17.23 -15.76
CA GLU A 186 17.20 18.31 -15.06
C GLU A 186 16.20 18.96 -16.02
N ILE A 187 14.98 19.21 -15.51
CA ILE A 187 13.98 19.97 -16.26
C ILE A 187 14.53 21.38 -16.46
N GLN A 188 14.69 21.79 -17.72
CA GLN A 188 15.02 23.17 -18.05
C GLN A 188 13.82 24.04 -17.67
N ARG A 189 13.90 24.70 -16.51
CA ARG A 189 12.93 25.71 -16.13
C ARG A 189 13.20 26.95 -16.97
N GLU A 190 12.54 27.07 -18.11
CA GLU A 190 12.33 28.39 -18.70
C GLU A 190 11.58 29.25 -17.67
N ASN A 191 11.96 30.52 -17.53
CA ASN A 191 11.47 31.45 -16.51
C ASN A 191 9.95 31.70 -16.61
N ILE A 192 9.12 30.75 -16.20
CA ILE A 192 7.69 30.97 -15.98
C ILE A 192 7.58 31.63 -14.61
N ILE A 193 7.81 32.93 -14.58
CA ILE A 193 7.40 33.80 -13.47
C ILE A 193 5.87 33.83 -13.50
N MET A 194 5.22 32.88 -12.81
CA MET A 194 3.81 33.05 -12.46
C MET A 194 3.72 34.15 -11.41
N LYS A 195 3.52 35.39 -11.85
CA LYS A 195 3.06 36.46 -10.97
C LYS A 195 1.68 36.07 -10.45
N VAL A 196 1.61 35.63 -9.19
CA VAL A 196 0.34 35.57 -8.47
C VAL A 196 0.00 37.02 -8.11
N SER A 197 -0.91 37.63 -8.86
CA SER A 197 -1.54 38.89 -8.46
C SER A 197 -2.38 38.63 -7.20
N LYS A 198 -2.12 39.42 -6.15
CA LYS A 198 -3.01 39.50 -4.98
C LYS A 198 -4.37 40.05 -5.37
#